data_AF-X0ZZF4-F1
#
_entry.id   AF-X0ZZF4-F1
#
_cell.length_a   1.000
_cell.length_b   1.000
_cell.length_c   1.000
_cell.angle_alpha   90.00
_cell.angle_beta   90.00
_cell.angle_gamma   90.00
#
_symmetry.space_group_name_H-M   'P 1'
#
loop_
_entity.id
_entity.type
_entity.pdbx_description
1 polymer ?
#
loop_
_entity_poly.entity_id
_entity_poly.type
_entity_poly.pdbx_seq_one_letter_code
_entity_poly.pdbx_strand_id
1 'polypeptide(L)'
;MNGLAEYGGEKPHGYSIDLWNDLSKRINVSSELIAISSIEKLFAATQNGEIDVLLGPLAMTEQREKLVDFTHPVVHSGLQIAVPREPDGRLLTALNNLISWELVSILAGVIGTIVLTGHLLWIFERRHNAESFPTPYPRGAWEAVWWSVSTIITGGCENKVISTVTGRFIATASMIGGIVLVALLTSTLTTTMTVDQVTGTIRSPRDLFGKTVACQEGGVVVDAVEEFGGSPILYPDLEAMVAAVSSEECDALVSESHTLMLALHTSKSKDLRLIP
;
A
#
# COMPACT_ATOMS: atom_id res chain seq x y z
N MET A 1 -1.35 14.14 25.75
CA MET A 1 0.05 13.89 26.14
C MET A 1 0.84 15.11 25.72
N ASN A 2 1.76 15.60 26.55
CA ASN A 2 2.68 16.65 26.14
C ASN A 2 3.84 16.00 25.38
N GLY A 3 4.42 16.71 24.41
CA GLY A 3 5.67 16.31 23.76
C GLY A 3 6.85 16.26 24.71
N LEU A 4 7.98 15.74 24.22
CA LEU A 4 9.22 15.69 25.00
C LEU A 4 9.81 17.09 25.18
N ALA A 5 9.96 17.84 24.10
CA ALA A 5 10.28 19.26 24.14
C ALA A 5 9.68 19.91 22.89
N GLU A 6 8.76 20.85 23.09
CA GLU A 6 8.08 21.58 22.03
C GLU A 6 8.18 23.08 22.31
N TYR A 7 8.21 23.87 21.23
CA TYR A 7 8.22 25.32 21.31
C TYR A 7 6.90 25.85 20.77
N GLY A 8 6.01 26.26 21.67
CA GLY A 8 4.72 26.86 21.32
C GLY A 8 4.58 28.25 21.93
N GLY A 9 4.60 29.29 21.10
CA GLY A 9 4.51 30.68 21.55
C GLY A 9 5.81 31.20 22.16
N GLU A 10 5.72 31.91 23.30
CA GLU A 10 6.87 32.57 23.95
C GLU A 10 7.66 31.67 24.91
N LYS A 11 7.21 30.44 25.21
CA LYS A 11 7.88 29.55 26.18
C LYS A 11 7.95 28.09 25.72
N PRO A 12 9.10 27.42 25.92
CA PRO A 12 9.21 25.98 25.70
C PRO A 12 8.36 25.22 26.73
N HIS A 13 7.77 24.10 26.30
CA HIS A 13 6.99 23.21 27.14
C HIS A 13 7.23 21.76 26.75
N GLY A 14 6.89 20.81 27.63
CA GLY A 14 7.08 19.39 27.39
C GLY A 14 7.72 18.68 28.57
N TYR A 15 7.72 17.35 28.51
CA TYR A 15 8.19 16.51 29.61
C TYR A 15 9.65 16.78 30.00
N SER A 16 10.55 16.95 29.03
CA SER A 16 11.97 17.24 29.30
C SER A 16 12.17 18.63 29.90
N ILE A 17 11.31 19.59 29.56
CA ILE A 17 11.33 20.94 30.13
C ILE A 17 10.86 20.92 31.58
N ASP A 18 9.76 20.21 31.87
CA ASP A 18 9.24 20.04 33.22
C ASP A 18 10.27 19.31 34.12
N LEU A 19 10.89 18.26 33.58
CA LEU A 19 11.94 17.51 34.27
C LEU A 19 13.15 18.40 34.61
N TRP A 20 13.61 19.22 33.65
CA TRP A 20 14.71 20.14 33.88
C TRP A 20 14.36 21.23 34.90
N ASN A 21 13.14 21.78 34.84
CA ASN A 21 12.66 22.78 35.80
C ASN A 21 12.61 22.24 37.23
N ASP A 22 12.27 20.97 37.41
CA ASP A 22 12.28 20.33 38.72
C ASP A 22 13.70 19.97 39.18
N LEU A 23 14.56 19.55 38.25
CA LEU A 23 15.95 19.20 38.55
C LEU A 23 16.78 20.44 38.91
N SER A 24 16.69 21.52 38.13
CA SER A 24 17.38 22.80 38.37
C SER A 24 17.08 23.38 39.75
N LYS A 25 15.82 23.28 40.23
CA LYS A 25 15.45 23.65 41.60
C LYS A 25 16.13 22.79 42.65
N ARG A 26 16.25 21.48 42.43
CA ARG A 26 16.89 20.55 43.37
C ARG A 26 18.40 20.77 43.47
N ILE A 27 19.04 21.10 42.35
CA ILE A 27 20.49 21.40 42.29
C ILE A 27 20.81 22.88 42.56
N ASN A 28 19.78 23.72 42.79
CA ASN A 28 19.88 25.14 43.06
C ASN A 28 20.64 25.94 41.99
N VAL A 29 20.27 25.72 40.72
CA VAL A 29 20.86 26.40 39.55
C VAL A 29 19.79 27.22 38.84
N SER A 30 20.12 28.46 38.46
CA SER A 30 19.30 29.28 37.55
C SER A 30 19.59 28.88 36.11
N SER A 31 18.56 28.68 35.31
CA SER A 31 18.71 28.35 33.89
C SER A 31 17.84 29.25 33.00
N GLU A 32 18.32 29.49 31.79
CA GLU A 32 17.59 30.18 30.72
C GLU A 32 17.39 29.18 29.58
N LEU A 33 16.18 29.09 29.05
CA LEU A 33 15.84 28.13 28.00
C LEU A 33 15.87 28.84 26.65
N ILE A 34 16.70 28.35 25.74
CA ILE A 34 16.88 28.87 24.38
C ILE A 34 16.40 27.82 23.39
N ALA A 35 15.62 28.23 22.40
CA ALA A 35 15.13 27.34 21.35
C ALA A 35 16.07 27.34 20.15
N ILE A 36 16.47 26.14 19.72
CA ILE A 36 17.26 25.91 18.51
C ILE A 36 16.49 24.93 17.63
N SER A 37 16.16 25.33 16.41
CA SER A 37 15.24 24.61 15.51
C SER A 37 15.88 23.47 14.70
N SER A 38 17.16 23.19 14.88
CA SER A 38 17.89 22.13 14.15
C SER A 38 18.68 21.27 15.12
N ILE A 39 18.52 19.96 15.02
CA ILE A 39 19.23 18.98 15.85
C ILE A 39 20.75 19.16 15.70
N GLU A 40 21.24 19.35 14.48
CA GLU A 40 22.67 19.55 14.21
C GLU A 40 23.21 20.81 14.88
N LYS A 41 22.51 21.94 14.73
CA LYS A 41 22.88 23.20 15.39
C LYS A 41 22.86 23.07 16.91
N LEU A 42 21.95 22.27 17.43
CA LEU A 42 21.76 22.05 18.85
C LEU A 42 22.92 21.24 19.44
N PHE A 43 23.42 20.19 18.75
CA PHE A 43 24.68 19.53 19.12
C PHE A 43 25.91 20.45 18.98
N ALA A 44 25.99 21.24 17.90
CA ALA A 44 27.11 22.15 17.69
C ALA A 44 27.18 23.25 18.78
N ALA A 45 26.04 23.82 19.17
CA ALA A 45 25.96 24.83 20.23
C ALA A 45 26.42 24.25 21.58
N THR A 46 26.06 23.01 21.91
CA THR A 46 26.56 22.34 23.12
C THR A 46 28.05 22.07 23.05
N GLN A 47 28.55 21.59 21.91
CA GLN A 47 29.97 21.33 21.71
C GLN A 47 30.83 22.60 21.83
N ASN A 48 30.31 23.74 21.34
CA ASN A 48 30.97 25.04 21.41
C ASN A 48 30.88 25.70 22.80
N GLY A 49 30.12 25.13 23.73
CA GLY A 49 29.86 25.74 25.05
C GLY A 49 28.93 26.95 25.00
N GLU A 50 28.14 27.10 23.92
CA GLU A 50 27.11 28.14 23.82
C GLU A 50 25.88 27.80 24.67
N ILE A 51 25.63 26.50 24.90
CA ILE A 51 24.62 25.98 25.82
C ILE A 51 25.23 24.90 26.73
N ASP A 52 24.86 24.91 28.00
CA ASP A 52 25.37 23.93 28.98
C ASP A 52 24.59 22.61 28.96
N VAL A 53 23.30 22.67 28.60
CA VAL A 53 22.38 21.53 28.68
C VAL A 53 21.50 21.45 27.45
N LEU A 54 21.39 20.23 26.96
CA LEU A 54 20.76 19.88 25.71
C LEU A 54 19.46 19.12 26.03
N LEU A 55 18.31 19.69 25.69
CA LEU A 55 16.98 19.13 25.98
C LEU A 55 16.21 18.83 24.69
N GLY A 56 15.80 17.58 24.48
CA GLY A 56 14.98 17.21 23.33
C GLY A 56 14.77 15.70 23.16
N PRO A 57 13.92 15.29 22.20
CA PRO A 57 13.79 13.90 21.77
C PRO A 57 15.04 13.50 20.97
N LEU A 58 16.09 13.06 21.68
CA LEU A 58 17.40 12.87 21.09
C LEU A 58 17.88 11.46 21.34
N ALA A 59 17.86 10.67 20.27
CA ALA A 59 18.49 9.37 20.27
C ALA A 59 19.98 9.46 20.63
N MET A 60 20.38 8.58 21.55
CA MET A 60 21.76 8.36 21.96
C MET A 60 22.42 7.43 20.95
N THR A 61 23.47 7.90 20.28
CA THR A 61 24.25 7.13 19.32
C THR A 61 25.74 7.30 19.61
N GLU A 62 26.55 6.34 19.18
CA GLU A 62 28.00 6.38 19.38
C GLU A 62 28.62 7.66 18.77
N GLN A 63 28.12 8.09 17.62
CA GLN A 63 28.59 9.31 16.94
C GLN A 63 28.28 10.57 17.76
N ARG A 64 27.10 10.63 18.41
CA ARG A 64 26.68 11.78 19.22
C ARG A 64 27.36 11.79 20.58
N GLU A 65 27.62 10.62 21.19
CA GLU A 65 28.36 10.49 22.45
C GLU A 65 29.82 10.98 22.33
N LYS A 66 30.40 10.94 21.13
CA LYS A 66 31.71 11.56 20.85
C LYS A 66 31.68 13.10 20.86
N LEU A 67 30.50 13.70 20.72
CA LEU A 67 30.32 15.16 20.64
C LEU A 67 29.90 15.75 21.98
N VAL A 68 29.05 15.04 22.73
CA VAL A 68 28.48 15.48 24.01
C VAL A 68 28.28 14.29 24.95
N ASP A 69 28.32 14.55 26.26
CA ASP A 69 28.02 13.54 27.27
C ASP A 69 26.51 13.41 27.47
N PHE A 70 25.99 12.18 27.39
CA PHE A 70 24.58 11.88 27.66
C PHE A 70 24.34 11.48 29.12
N THR A 71 23.20 11.89 29.67
CA THR A 71 22.68 11.33 30.91
C THR A 71 22.04 9.97 30.68
N HIS A 72 21.58 9.32 31.76
CA HIS A 72 20.70 8.16 31.59
C HIS A 72 19.44 8.52 30.80
N PRO A 73 18.98 7.62 29.91
CA PRO A 73 17.80 7.86 29.10
C PRO A 73 16.55 7.95 29.97
N VAL A 74 15.78 9.02 29.78
CA VAL A 74 14.50 9.25 30.47
C VAL A 74 13.33 8.56 29.76
N VAL A 75 13.47 8.29 28.46
CA VAL A 75 12.50 7.59 27.64
C VAL A 75 13.22 6.56 26.78
N HIS A 76 12.67 5.35 26.70
CA HIS A 76 13.09 4.33 25.75
C HIS A 76 12.05 4.31 24.63
N SER A 77 12.44 4.78 23.44
CA SER A 77 11.60 4.76 22.25
C SER A 77 12.31 3.99 21.15
N GLY A 78 11.60 3.05 20.54
CA GLY A 78 12.02 2.45 19.27
C GLY A 78 11.69 3.37 18.09
N LEU A 79 12.05 2.89 16.90
CA LEU A 79 11.59 3.48 15.63
C LEU A 79 10.21 2.92 15.28
N GLN A 80 9.41 3.72 14.60
CA GLN A 80 8.12 3.28 14.08
C GLN A 80 7.85 3.86 12.71
N ILE A 81 7.15 3.08 11.90
CA ILE A 81 6.79 3.42 10.52
C ILE A 81 5.33 3.84 10.51
N ALA A 82 5.02 4.98 9.89
CA ALA A 82 3.66 5.34 9.51
C ALA A 82 3.52 5.39 8.00
N VAL A 83 2.35 4.97 7.53
CA VAL A 83 2.02 4.91 6.11
C VAL A 83 0.60 5.41 5.86
N PRO A 84 0.27 5.81 4.63
CA PRO A 84 -1.09 6.18 4.28
C PRO A 84 -2.07 5.08 4.66
N ARG A 85 -3.19 5.49 5.25
CA ARG A 85 -4.30 4.62 5.55
C ARG A 85 -5.03 4.38 4.24
N GLU A 86 -5.16 3.11 3.86
CA GLU A 86 -5.92 2.75 2.67
C GLU A 86 -7.39 3.20 2.87
N PRO A 87 -7.99 3.94 1.92
CA PRO A 87 -9.36 4.39 2.05
C PRO A 87 -10.34 3.21 2.16
N ASP A 88 -11.31 3.34 3.07
CA ASP A 88 -12.43 2.42 3.29
C ASP A 88 -13.38 2.42 2.06
N GLY A 89 -12.93 1.84 0.95
CA GLY A 89 -13.65 1.80 -0.33
C GLY A 89 -13.07 0.80 -1.34
N ARG A 90 -12.03 0.07 -0.95
CA ARG A 90 -11.23 -0.82 -1.82
C ARG A 90 -12.03 -1.84 -2.61
N LEU A 91 -13.18 -2.30 -2.14
CA LEU A 91 -14.01 -3.24 -2.93
C LEU A 91 -14.58 -2.58 -4.19
N LEU A 92 -15.05 -1.34 -4.11
CA LEU A 92 -15.59 -0.60 -5.26
C LEU A 92 -14.46 -0.14 -6.20
N THR A 93 -13.33 0.31 -5.65
CA THR A 93 -12.16 0.71 -6.44
C THR A 93 -11.45 -0.49 -7.07
N ALA A 94 -11.35 -1.62 -6.36
CA ALA A 94 -10.86 -2.87 -6.94
C ALA A 94 -11.83 -3.40 -7.99
N LEU A 95 -13.15 -3.32 -7.81
CA LEU A 95 -14.12 -3.63 -8.88
C LEU A 95 -13.94 -2.73 -10.12
N ASN A 96 -13.67 -1.44 -9.92
CA ASN A 96 -13.42 -0.50 -11.00
C ASN A 96 -12.07 -0.76 -11.71
N ASN A 97 -11.02 -1.12 -10.96
CA ASN A 97 -9.72 -1.51 -11.51
C ASN A 97 -9.72 -2.93 -12.10
N LEU A 98 -10.62 -3.82 -11.64
CA LEU A 98 -10.88 -5.12 -12.23
C LEU A 98 -11.55 -4.96 -13.59
N ILE A 99 -12.33 -3.89 -13.84
CA ILE A 99 -12.71 -3.47 -15.21
C ILE A 99 -11.48 -2.82 -15.89
N SER A 100 -10.34 -3.50 -15.84
CA SER A 100 -9.19 -3.15 -16.66
C SER A 100 -9.50 -3.52 -18.10
N TRP A 101 -8.88 -2.79 -19.03
CA TRP A 101 -8.95 -3.13 -20.46
C TRP A 101 -8.51 -4.58 -20.72
N GLU A 102 -7.63 -5.12 -19.88
CA GLU A 102 -7.18 -6.51 -19.92
C GLU A 102 -8.31 -7.49 -19.58
N LEU A 103 -9.04 -7.30 -18.48
CA LEU A 103 -10.18 -8.16 -18.14
C LEU A 103 -11.29 -8.04 -19.19
N VAL A 104 -11.57 -6.83 -19.66
CA VAL A 104 -12.54 -6.58 -20.73
C VAL A 104 -12.12 -7.31 -22.02
N SER A 105 -10.84 -7.29 -22.38
CA SER A 105 -10.33 -7.99 -23.56
C SER A 105 -10.43 -9.51 -23.43
N ILE A 106 -10.16 -10.06 -22.25
CA ILE A 106 -10.28 -11.50 -21.96
C ILE A 106 -11.76 -11.91 -22.01
N LEU A 107 -12.66 -11.17 -21.36
CA LEU A 107 -14.10 -11.42 -21.37
C LEU A 107 -14.67 -11.29 -22.80
N ALA A 108 -14.26 -10.28 -23.56
CA ALA A 108 -14.63 -10.13 -24.95
C ALA A 108 -14.11 -11.29 -25.82
N GLY A 109 -12.90 -11.79 -25.54
CA GLY A 109 -12.35 -12.98 -26.19
C GLY A 109 -13.15 -14.26 -25.88
N VAL A 110 -13.57 -14.44 -24.62
CA VAL A 110 -14.43 -15.55 -24.20
C VAL A 110 -15.76 -15.49 -24.94
N ILE A 111 -16.46 -14.35 -24.89
CA ILE A 111 -17.75 -14.15 -25.56
C ILE A 111 -17.59 -14.32 -27.08
N GLY A 112 -16.53 -13.75 -27.66
CA GLY A 112 -16.22 -13.89 -29.08
C GLY A 112 -16.02 -15.35 -29.50
N THR A 113 -15.33 -16.14 -28.69
CA THR A 113 -15.12 -17.57 -28.96
C THR A 113 -16.43 -18.35 -28.89
N ILE A 114 -17.30 -18.05 -27.92
CA ILE A 114 -18.64 -18.65 -27.80
C ILE A 114 -19.48 -18.34 -29.04
N VAL A 115 -19.48 -17.07 -29.46
CA VAL A 115 -20.24 -16.63 -30.64
C VAL A 115 -19.69 -17.27 -31.91
N LEU A 116 -18.36 -17.32 -32.06
CA LEU A 116 -17.68 -17.95 -33.20
C LEU A 116 -18.04 -19.43 -33.30
N THR A 117 -17.89 -20.19 -32.21
CA THR A 117 -18.24 -21.62 -32.19
C THR A 117 -19.72 -21.83 -32.50
N GLY A 118 -20.62 -21.04 -31.92
CA GLY A 118 -22.05 -21.11 -32.20
C GLY A 118 -22.36 -20.90 -33.68
N HIS A 119 -21.73 -19.92 -34.34
CA HIS A 119 -21.91 -19.68 -35.76
C HIS A 119 -21.32 -20.81 -36.63
N LEU A 120 -20.14 -21.35 -36.26
CA LEU A 120 -19.54 -22.49 -36.95
C LEU A 120 -20.43 -23.73 -36.85
N LEU A 121 -20.90 -24.07 -35.64
CA LEU A 121 -21.81 -25.19 -35.42
C LEU A 121 -23.09 -25.03 -36.22
N TRP A 122 -23.69 -23.84 -36.23
CA TRP A 122 -24.86 -23.59 -37.06
C TRP A 122 -24.60 -23.80 -38.56
N ILE A 123 -23.48 -23.29 -39.10
CA ILE A 123 -23.15 -23.43 -40.53
C ILE A 123 -23.05 -24.90 -40.96
N PHE A 124 -22.42 -25.74 -40.13
CA PHE A 124 -22.18 -27.16 -40.44
C PHE A 124 -23.39 -28.06 -40.12
N GLU A 125 -24.15 -27.76 -39.06
CA GLU A 125 -25.30 -28.57 -38.63
C GLU A 125 -26.62 -28.17 -39.32
N ARG A 126 -26.80 -26.92 -39.76
CA ARG A 126 -28.09 -26.43 -40.34
C ARG A 126 -28.63 -27.24 -41.52
N ARG A 127 -27.78 -28.00 -42.22
CA ARG A 127 -28.19 -28.82 -43.38
C ARG A 127 -28.56 -30.25 -43.00
N HIS A 128 -27.95 -30.80 -41.95
CA HIS A 128 -28.09 -32.21 -41.57
C HIS A 128 -28.94 -32.39 -40.30
N ASN A 129 -29.17 -31.32 -39.53
CA ASN A 129 -29.86 -31.38 -38.26
C ASN A 129 -30.71 -30.11 -38.01
N ALA A 130 -31.72 -29.92 -38.87
CA ALA A 130 -32.63 -28.79 -38.78
C ALA A 130 -33.57 -28.85 -37.55
N GLU A 131 -33.69 -30.02 -36.90
CA GLU A 131 -34.48 -30.22 -35.68
C GLU A 131 -33.79 -29.60 -34.45
N SER A 132 -32.48 -29.82 -34.29
CA SER A 132 -31.71 -29.22 -33.18
C SER A 132 -31.24 -27.80 -33.50
N PHE A 133 -31.01 -27.47 -34.78
CA PHE A 133 -30.50 -26.17 -35.23
C PHE A 133 -31.34 -25.62 -36.39
N PRO A 134 -32.33 -24.74 -36.11
CA PRO A 134 -33.22 -24.20 -37.13
C PRO A 134 -32.49 -23.54 -38.31
N THR A 135 -33.03 -23.71 -39.52
CA THR A 135 -32.48 -23.10 -40.75
C THR A 135 -32.57 -21.57 -40.84
N PRO A 136 -33.56 -20.87 -40.23
CA PRO A 136 -33.57 -19.42 -40.22
C PRO A 136 -32.40 -18.87 -39.41
N TYR A 137 -31.54 -18.07 -40.05
CA TYR A 137 -30.31 -17.52 -39.47
C TYR A 137 -30.45 -16.98 -38.02
N PRO A 138 -31.39 -16.05 -37.72
CA PRO A 138 -31.42 -15.43 -36.40
C PRO A 138 -31.79 -16.41 -35.29
N ARG A 139 -32.61 -17.44 -35.58
CA ARG A 139 -33.00 -18.45 -34.60
C ARG A 139 -31.93 -19.54 -34.49
N GLY A 140 -31.44 -20.05 -35.61
CA GLY A 140 -30.44 -21.13 -35.59
C GLY A 140 -29.09 -20.73 -35.00
N ALA A 141 -28.60 -19.53 -35.31
CA ALA A 141 -27.36 -19.03 -34.74
C ALA A 141 -27.49 -18.80 -33.23
N TRP A 142 -28.62 -18.26 -32.77
CA TRP A 142 -28.91 -18.08 -31.34
C TRP A 142 -28.96 -19.42 -30.59
N GLU A 143 -29.64 -20.43 -31.14
CA GLU A 143 -29.75 -21.76 -30.53
C GLU A 143 -28.39 -22.47 -30.44
N ALA A 144 -27.50 -22.23 -31.40
CA ALA A 144 -26.14 -22.76 -31.42
C ALA A 144 -25.20 -22.01 -30.46
N VAL A 145 -25.33 -20.69 -30.34
CA VAL A 145 -24.64 -19.90 -29.30
C VAL A 145 -25.09 -20.33 -27.91
N TRP A 146 -26.40 -20.53 -27.70
CA TRP A 146 -26.93 -21.06 -26.45
C TRP A 146 -26.35 -22.43 -26.12
N TRP A 147 -26.25 -23.33 -27.10
CA TRP A 147 -25.59 -24.62 -26.93
C TRP A 147 -24.13 -24.49 -26.46
N SER A 148 -23.37 -23.57 -27.06
CA SER A 148 -21.97 -23.30 -26.66
C SER A 148 -21.87 -22.74 -25.24
N VAL A 149 -22.78 -21.85 -24.83
CA VAL A 149 -22.85 -21.32 -23.46
C VAL A 149 -23.14 -22.43 -22.45
N SER A 150 -24.18 -23.24 -22.68
CA SER A 150 -24.53 -24.37 -21.80
C SER A 150 -23.40 -25.39 -21.70
N THR A 151 -22.69 -25.63 -22.80
CA THR A 151 -21.56 -26.57 -22.80
C THR A 151 -20.41 -26.12 -21.91
N ILE A 152 -20.09 -24.82 -21.91
CA ILE A 152 -18.99 -24.27 -21.12
C ILE A 152 -19.35 -24.15 -19.63
N ILE A 153 -20.60 -23.75 -19.32
CA ILE A 153 -21.03 -23.51 -17.93
C ILE A 153 -21.45 -24.81 -17.22
N THR A 154 -22.25 -25.65 -17.89
CA THR A 154 -22.88 -26.83 -17.28
C THR A 154 -22.37 -28.16 -17.85
N GLY A 155 -21.40 -28.14 -18.77
CA GLY A 155 -20.78 -29.36 -19.32
C GLY A 155 -21.61 -30.06 -20.41
N GLY A 156 -22.72 -29.47 -20.87
CA GLY A 156 -23.51 -30.02 -21.97
C GLY A 156 -24.95 -29.50 -22.02
N CYS A 157 -25.62 -29.78 -23.14
CA CYS A 157 -27.03 -29.46 -23.37
C CYS A 157 -27.78 -30.77 -23.70
N GLU A 158 -28.67 -31.24 -22.83
CA GLU A 158 -29.34 -32.55 -22.98
C GLU A 158 -30.33 -32.59 -24.16
N ASN A 159 -30.83 -31.43 -24.60
CA ASN A 159 -31.90 -31.33 -25.58
C ASN A 159 -31.44 -31.11 -27.04
N LYS A 160 -30.12 -31.06 -27.31
CA LYS A 160 -29.57 -30.77 -28.64
C LYS A 160 -28.35 -31.64 -28.93
N VAL A 161 -28.44 -32.42 -30.00
CA VAL A 161 -27.39 -33.36 -30.41
C VAL A 161 -26.64 -32.79 -31.60
N ILE A 162 -25.32 -32.97 -31.65
CA ILE A 162 -24.49 -32.66 -32.81
C ILE A 162 -24.32 -33.93 -33.65
N SER A 163 -24.85 -33.93 -34.88
CA SER A 163 -24.93 -35.15 -35.69
C SER A 163 -23.76 -35.31 -36.67
N THR A 164 -23.15 -34.21 -37.11
CA THR A 164 -22.06 -34.27 -38.11
C THR A 164 -20.70 -34.57 -37.48
N VAL A 165 -19.86 -35.32 -38.20
CA VAL A 165 -18.48 -35.61 -37.77
C VAL A 165 -17.67 -34.32 -37.60
N THR A 166 -17.79 -33.38 -38.54
CA THR A 166 -17.13 -32.07 -38.47
C THR A 166 -17.62 -31.22 -37.31
N GLY A 167 -18.94 -31.21 -37.04
CA GLY A 167 -19.52 -30.51 -35.90
C GLY A 167 -19.01 -31.05 -34.57
N ARG A 168 -18.79 -32.37 -34.46
CA ARG A 168 -18.20 -32.99 -33.26
C ARG A 168 -16.77 -32.54 -33.02
N PHE A 169 -15.93 -32.47 -34.06
CA PHE A 169 -14.57 -31.93 -33.92
C PHE A 169 -14.58 -30.46 -33.46
N ILE A 170 -15.46 -29.62 -34.03
CA ILE A 170 -15.62 -28.22 -33.64
C ILE A 170 -16.06 -28.12 -32.17
N ALA A 171 -17.05 -28.93 -31.77
CA ALA A 171 -17.54 -28.99 -30.40
C ALA A 171 -16.45 -29.41 -29.40
N THR A 172 -15.71 -30.49 -29.68
CA THR A 172 -14.61 -30.95 -28.82
C THR A 172 -13.50 -29.91 -28.70
N ALA A 173 -13.10 -29.28 -29.81
CA ALA A 173 -12.11 -28.20 -29.78
C ALA A 173 -12.61 -27.00 -28.95
N SER A 174 -13.88 -26.65 -29.08
CA SER A 174 -14.48 -25.56 -28.31
C SER A 174 -14.63 -25.89 -26.82
N MET A 175 -14.84 -27.15 -26.44
CA MET A 175 -14.86 -27.58 -25.04
C MET A 175 -13.48 -27.40 -24.39
N ILE A 176 -12.42 -27.85 -25.07
CA ILE A 176 -11.03 -27.69 -24.60
C ILE A 176 -10.68 -26.20 -24.52
N GLY A 177 -10.98 -25.42 -25.56
CA GLY A 177 -10.73 -23.99 -25.58
C GLY A 177 -11.49 -23.23 -24.48
N GLY A 178 -12.75 -23.59 -24.23
CA GLY A 178 -13.56 -23.01 -23.16
C GLY A 178 -12.96 -23.23 -21.77
N ILE A 179 -12.50 -24.46 -21.47
CA ILE A 179 -11.84 -24.79 -20.20
C ILE A 179 -10.56 -23.95 -20.03
N VAL A 180 -9.73 -23.87 -21.07
CA VAL A 180 -8.49 -23.07 -21.03
C VAL A 180 -8.79 -21.58 -20.79
N LEU A 181 -9.78 -21.03 -21.50
CA LEU A 181 -10.17 -19.63 -21.35
C LEU A 181 -10.70 -19.30 -19.96
N VAL A 182 -11.55 -20.16 -19.38
CA VAL A 182 -12.06 -19.98 -18.00
C VAL A 182 -10.94 -20.10 -16.97
N ALA A 183 -9.99 -21.02 -17.18
CA ALA A 183 -8.82 -21.16 -16.32
C ALA A 183 -7.93 -19.91 -16.35
N LEU A 184 -7.67 -19.36 -17.54
CA LEU A 184 -6.89 -18.13 -17.70
C LEU A 184 -7.60 -16.91 -17.07
N LEU A 185 -8.92 -16.80 -17.23
CA LEU A 185 -9.72 -15.76 -16.58
C LEU A 185 -9.57 -15.85 -15.05
N THR A 186 -9.77 -17.04 -14.48
CA THR A 186 -9.66 -17.27 -13.03
C THR A 186 -8.24 -16.99 -12.52
N SER A 187 -7.21 -17.42 -13.28
CA SER A 187 -5.81 -17.15 -12.95
C SER A 187 -5.53 -15.65 -12.90
N THR A 188 -5.97 -14.91 -13.91
CA THR A 188 -5.74 -13.46 -14.00
C THR A 188 -6.41 -12.74 -12.83
N LEU A 189 -7.67 -13.07 -12.53
CA LEU A 189 -8.39 -12.52 -11.38
C LEU A 189 -7.70 -12.84 -10.04
N THR A 190 -7.21 -14.07 -9.89
CA THR A 190 -6.49 -14.49 -8.68
C THR A 190 -5.16 -13.75 -8.54
N THR A 191 -4.42 -13.59 -9.63
CA THR A 191 -3.14 -12.86 -9.64
C THR A 191 -3.34 -11.39 -9.31
N THR A 192 -4.31 -10.71 -9.91
CA THR A 192 -4.58 -9.29 -9.62
C THR A 192 -4.97 -9.09 -8.16
N MET A 193 -5.83 -9.96 -7.62
CA MET A 193 -6.21 -9.90 -6.19
C MET A 193 -5.02 -10.17 -5.26
N THR A 194 -4.11 -11.05 -5.66
CA THR A 194 -2.91 -11.38 -4.87
C THR A 194 -1.90 -10.23 -4.88
N VAL A 195 -1.64 -9.64 -6.05
CA VAL A 195 -0.73 -8.49 -6.19
C VAL A 195 -1.22 -7.31 -5.35
N ASP A 196 -2.51 -6.98 -5.41
CA ASP A 196 -3.11 -5.91 -4.59
C ASP A 196 -3.04 -6.13 -3.08
N GLN A 197 -2.82 -7.37 -2.62
CA GLN A 197 -2.58 -7.69 -1.21
C GLN A 197 -1.10 -7.66 -0.82
N VAL A 198 -0.19 -7.81 -1.79
CA VAL A 198 1.25 -7.98 -1.58
C VAL A 198 2.04 -6.69 -1.84
N THR A 199 1.68 -5.89 -2.86
CA THR A 199 2.46 -4.70 -3.26
C THR A 199 1.95 -3.39 -2.67
N GLY A 200 0.71 -3.36 -2.16
CA GLY A 200 0.03 -2.13 -1.75
C GLY A 200 0.25 -1.68 -0.30
N THR A 201 0.94 -2.48 0.52
CA THR A 201 0.91 -2.24 1.96
C THR A 201 2.30 -2.52 2.56
N ILE A 202 3.05 -1.47 2.90
CA ILE A 202 4.21 -1.63 3.79
C ILE A 202 3.65 -2.16 5.12
N ARG A 203 4.14 -3.32 5.56
CA ARG A 203 3.71 -4.01 6.79
C ARG A 203 4.87 -4.35 7.71
N SER A 204 6.10 -4.23 7.22
CA SER A 204 7.31 -4.49 7.97
C SER A 204 8.45 -3.59 7.47
N PRO A 205 9.53 -3.42 8.26
CA PRO A 205 10.72 -2.70 7.81
C PRO A 205 11.33 -3.23 6.50
N ARG A 206 11.14 -4.52 6.19
CA ARG A 206 11.65 -5.14 4.95
C ARG A 206 10.93 -4.66 3.70
N ASP A 207 9.71 -4.14 3.86
CA ASP A 207 8.91 -3.62 2.75
C ASP A 207 9.31 -2.18 2.37
N LEU A 208 10.29 -1.60 3.07
CA LEU A 208 10.88 -0.30 2.72
C LEU A 208 11.80 -0.39 1.50
N PHE A 209 12.19 -1.59 1.05
CA PHE A 209 13.08 -1.76 -0.08
C PHE A 209 12.53 -1.09 -1.35
N GLY A 210 13.27 -0.12 -1.89
CA GLY A 210 12.89 0.64 -3.08
C GLY A 210 11.76 1.64 -2.86
N LYS A 211 11.40 1.93 -1.61
CA LYS A 211 10.36 2.90 -1.23
C LYS A 211 10.96 4.24 -0.81
N THR A 212 10.22 5.31 -1.07
CA THR A 212 10.56 6.66 -0.60
C THR A 212 10.09 6.84 0.84
N VAL A 213 11.00 7.27 1.71
CA VAL A 213 10.73 7.33 3.15
C VAL A 213 11.06 8.72 3.69
N ALA A 214 10.03 9.43 4.16
CA ALA A 214 10.23 10.69 4.85
C ALA A 214 10.97 10.46 6.17
N CYS A 215 12.09 11.17 6.34
CA CYS A 215 12.96 11.15 7.51
C CYS A 215 13.20 12.58 7.97
N GLN A 216 13.40 12.78 9.28
CA GLN A 216 13.75 14.09 9.80
C GLN A 216 15.24 14.38 9.55
N GLU A 217 15.55 15.61 9.12
CA GLU A 217 16.92 16.08 8.95
C GLU A 217 17.69 16.04 10.28
N GLY A 218 18.92 15.53 10.25
CA GLY A 218 19.74 15.29 11.44
C GLY A 218 19.22 14.19 12.37
N GLY A 219 18.15 13.47 12.00
CA GLY A 219 17.59 12.34 12.74
C GLY A 219 18.38 11.04 12.55
N VAL A 220 18.28 10.13 13.51
CA VAL A 220 18.99 8.82 13.49
C VAL A 220 18.33 7.77 12.59
N VAL A 221 17.19 8.11 11.98
CA VAL A 221 16.37 7.21 11.17
C VAL A 221 16.91 6.98 9.77
N VAL A 222 17.76 7.88 9.27
CA VAL A 222 18.29 7.83 7.90
C VAL A 222 19.08 6.54 7.66
N ASP A 223 20.07 6.26 8.52
CA ASP A 223 20.91 5.06 8.42
C ASP A 223 20.08 3.76 8.47
N ALA A 224 19.09 3.72 9.36
CA ALA A 224 18.20 2.57 9.50
C ALA A 224 17.36 2.34 8.24
N VAL A 225 16.85 3.40 7.62
CA VAL A 225 16.06 3.32 6.38
C VAL A 225 16.93 2.82 5.22
N GLU A 226 18.16 3.32 5.10
CA GLU A 226 19.11 2.89 4.08
C GLU A 226 19.50 1.41 4.24
N GLU A 227 19.67 0.93 5.48
CA GLU A 227 19.97 -0.48 5.78
C GLU A 227 18.87 -1.42 5.27
N PHE A 228 17.60 -1.00 5.34
CA PHE A 228 16.46 -1.74 4.78
C PHE A 228 16.25 -1.52 3.28
N GLY A 229 17.11 -0.74 2.61
CA GLY A 229 17.05 -0.46 1.18
C GLY A 229 16.00 0.58 0.78
N GLY A 230 15.52 1.37 1.74
CA GLY A 230 14.66 2.53 1.48
C GLY A 230 15.46 3.72 0.97
N SER A 231 14.77 4.65 0.31
CA SER A 231 15.32 5.93 -0.15
C SER A 231 14.85 7.05 0.77
N PRO A 232 15.69 7.51 1.72
CA PRO A 232 15.31 8.56 2.66
C PRO A 232 15.17 9.92 1.95
N ILE A 233 14.10 10.65 2.27
CA ILE A 233 13.90 12.05 1.87
C ILE A 233 13.84 12.88 3.15
N LEU A 234 14.70 13.89 3.25
CA LEU A 234 14.89 14.67 4.46
C LEU A 234 13.90 15.83 4.53
N TYR A 235 13.26 15.98 5.69
CA TYR A 235 12.34 17.06 6.01
C TYR A 235 12.76 17.76 7.31
N PRO A 236 12.47 19.06 7.47
CA PRO A 236 12.91 19.82 8.64
C PRO A 236 12.23 19.39 9.95
N ASP A 237 10.96 18.99 9.87
CA ASP A 237 10.14 18.64 11.03
C ASP A 237 9.14 17.52 10.70
N LEU A 238 8.56 16.97 11.78
CA LEU A 238 7.60 15.87 11.67
C LEU A 238 6.29 16.28 10.98
N GLU A 239 5.91 17.56 11.03
CA GLU A 239 4.70 18.05 10.38
C GLU A 239 4.85 17.98 8.85
N ALA A 240 6.00 18.42 8.34
CA ALA A 240 6.35 18.30 6.93
C ALA A 240 6.44 16.83 6.48
N MET A 241 7.01 15.95 7.31
CA MET A 241 7.04 14.50 7.02
C MET A 241 5.64 13.90 6.91
N VAL A 242 4.74 14.24 7.85
CA VAL A 242 3.35 13.79 7.85
C VAL A 242 2.63 14.31 6.60
N ALA A 243 2.82 15.59 6.26
CA ALA A 243 2.22 16.18 5.07
C ALA A 243 2.68 15.49 3.78
N ALA A 244 3.98 15.20 3.64
CA ALA A 244 4.54 14.52 2.48
C ALA A 244 4.00 13.10 2.27
N VAL A 245 3.77 12.35 3.35
CA VAL A 245 3.16 11.02 3.24
C VAL A 245 1.66 11.13 2.96
N SER A 246 0.96 12.10 3.58
CA SER A 246 -0.45 12.34 3.31
C SER A 246 -0.73 12.85 1.87
N SER A 247 0.24 13.50 1.22
CA SER A 247 0.15 13.96 -0.17
C SER A 247 0.62 12.92 -1.19
N GLU A 248 0.97 11.71 -0.77
CA GLU A 248 1.56 10.64 -1.61
C GLU A 248 2.92 11.03 -2.25
N GLU A 249 3.61 12.04 -1.72
CA GLU A 249 4.99 12.38 -2.13
C GLU A 249 6.00 11.36 -1.61
N CYS A 250 5.73 10.77 -0.44
CA CYS A 250 6.52 9.68 0.15
C CYS A 250 5.65 8.47 0.44
N ASP A 251 6.18 7.26 0.21
CA ASP A 251 5.46 6.00 0.48
C ASP A 251 5.26 5.75 1.99
N ALA A 252 6.21 6.20 2.82
CA ALA A 252 6.20 6.03 4.27
C ALA A 252 6.92 7.18 4.98
N LEU A 253 6.72 7.30 6.28
CA LEU A 253 7.58 8.08 7.17
C LEU A 253 8.09 7.19 8.30
N VAL A 254 9.32 7.42 8.73
CA VAL A 254 9.91 6.72 9.88
C VAL A 254 10.39 7.77 10.89
N SER A 255 9.98 7.59 12.14
CA SER A 255 10.38 8.47 13.25
C SER A 255 10.39 7.68 14.56
N GLU A 256 10.79 8.34 15.65
CA GLU A 256 10.69 7.76 16.99
C GLU A 256 9.23 7.49 17.34
N SER A 257 8.94 6.31 17.86
CA SER A 257 7.59 5.82 18.17
C SER A 257 6.79 6.81 19.01
N HIS A 258 7.37 7.37 20.09
CA HIS A 258 6.64 8.31 20.95
C HIS A 258 6.25 9.60 20.23
N THR A 259 7.19 10.20 19.48
CA THR A 259 6.97 11.44 18.73
C THR A 259 5.91 11.23 17.64
N LEU A 260 5.99 10.09 16.94
CA LEU A 260 5.03 9.73 15.90
C LEU A 260 3.63 9.42 16.44
N MET A 261 3.53 8.63 17.51
CA MET A 261 2.25 8.36 18.17
C MET A 261 1.59 9.64 18.65
N LEU A 262 2.37 10.54 19.25
CA LEU A 262 1.88 11.84 19.69
C LEU A 262 1.37 12.67 18.52
N ALA A 263 2.15 12.77 17.43
CA ALA A 263 1.76 13.54 16.25
C ALA A 263 0.45 13.03 15.63
N LEU A 264 0.25 11.71 15.54
CA LEU A 264 -0.99 11.12 15.03
C LEU A 264 -2.19 11.35 15.96
N HIS A 265 -1.97 11.34 17.28
CA HIS A 265 -3.02 11.66 18.24
C HIS A 265 -3.41 13.14 18.21
N THR A 266 -2.45 14.04 18.06
CA THR A 266 -2.65 15.49 18.10
C THR A 266 -3.18 16.05 16.78
N SER A 267 -2.64 15.61 15.63
CA SER A 267 -3.01 16.15 14.32
C SER A 267 -4.42 15.77 13.86
N LYS A 268 -5.09 14.82 14.55
CA LYS A 268 -6.34 14.18 14.09
C LYS A 268 -6.25 13.64 12.65
N SER A 269 -5.06 13.47 12.09
CA SER A 269 -4.87 12.91 10.76
C SER A 269 -5.33 11.47 10.79
N LYS A 270 -6.54 11.24 10.25
CA LYS A 270 -7.12 9.89 10.07
C LYS A 270 -6.48 9.15 8.91
N ASP A 271 -5.60 9.82 8.18
CA ASP A 271 -5.12 9.41 6.87
C ASP A 271 -3.83 8.61 6.96
N LEU A 272 -3.27 8.43 8.16
CA LEU A 272 -2.10 7.60 8.40
C LEU A 272 -2.42 6.46 9.36
N ARG A 273 -1.72 5.33 9.20
CA ARG A 273 -1.74 4.20 10.13
C ARG A 273 -0.32 3.83 10.52
N LEU A 274 -0.17 3.37 11.77
CA LEU A 274 1.09 2.83 12.27
C LEU A 274 1.26 1.37 11.86
N ILE A 275 2.50 1.00 11.59
CA ILE A 275 2.92 -0.39 11.42
C ILE A 275 3.42 -0.91 12.78
N PRO A 276 2.99 -2.11 13.19
CA PRO A 276 3.46 -2.75 14.42
C PRO A 276 4.91 -3.23 14.34
#